data_AF-A0AAJ0PG54-F1
#
_entry.id   AF-A0AAJ0PG54-F1
#
_cell.length_a   1.000
_cell.length_b   1.000
_cell.length_c   1.000
_cell.angle_alpha   90.00
_cell.angle_beta   90.00
_cell.angle_gamma   90.00
#
_symmetry.space_group_name_H-M   'P 1'
#
loop_
_entity.id
_entity.type
_entity.pdbx_description
1 polymer ?
#
loop_
_entity_poly.entity_id
_entity_poly.type
_entity_poly.pdbx_seq_one_letter_code
_entity_poly.pdbx_strand_id
1 'polypeptide(L)'
;MQTHITGSHRADAIEIRLGLFFDGTGNNQHNTTVSHGKGASYDNALSNVALLHDLYAQQPEDDGQRVVLKHYVQGIGTQAGEDDDIYASATGRGRTGIQARVEQALADIAALLRDWQQGHRQTRIERISVDLFGFSRGAAAARHMANVLRNEPARLFPHCPIVIHFIGLFDTVAAIVAPLQGDFDPADTRQGGLQLGLPEGIANHVVQLVAGDEQRHNFPLIGSGHDIVLPGVHSNIGGGYQDVVDEDVLLCKPQSQRVAAGVPAQQTGVYTAVAALMVTAFKDLGQPPARVVSWEHPVPGGEPREPQKQVYAAIGRRRQVAGQLSRVYLSIMREYAARAGVPFAPLGCHTQHAVPEELRGISDKLHAYALGACPSLELTEPEQTLLRERYIHTSAHWNAVKGMRSSSLDVLFIDRPGVAGRVVHPNPV
;
A
#
# COMPACT_ATOMS: atom_id res chain seq x y z
N MET A 1 -25.57 15.99 -66.19
CA MET A 1 -24.63 16.22 -65.07
C MET A 1 -25.36 15.92 -63.77
N GLN A 2 -25.28 14.68 -63.30
CA GLN A 2 -25.65 14.31 -61.93
C GLN A 2 -24.34 14.24 -61.15
N THR A 3 -24.06 15.28 -60.36
CA THR A 3 -22.95 15.30 -59.42
C THR A 3 -23.33 14.43 -58.22
N HIS A 4 -22.77 13.23 -58.17
CA HIS A 4 -22.70 12.42 -56.96
C HIS A 4 -21.95 13.21 -55.89
N ILE A 5 -22.65 13.64 -54.85
CA ILE A 5 -22.02 14.05 -53.59
C ILE A 5 -21.74 12.75 -52.84
N THR A 6 -20.54 12.18 -53.05
CA THR A 6 -19.97 11.17 -52.17
C THR A 6 -19.60 11.86 -50.87
N GLY A 7 -20.54 11.87 -49.91
CA GLY A 7 -20.23 12.16 -48.51
C GLY A 7 -19.32 11.07 -47.97
N SER A 8 -18.00 11.30 -48.04
CA SER A 8 -17.03 10.57 -47.23
C SER A 8 -17.33 10.88 -45.77
N HIS A 9 -18.13 10.04 -45.11
CA HIS A 9 -18.18 10.02 -43.65
C HIS A 9 -16.79 9.60 -43.15
N ARG A 10 -15.93 10.59 -42.86
CA ARG A 10 -14.74 10.36 -42.04
C ARG A 10 -15.28 9.94 -40.68
N ALA A 11 -15.04 8.69 -40.29
CA ALA A 11 -15.23 8.29 -38.90
C ALA A 11 -14.37 9.21 -38.04
N ASP A 12 -14.99 9.91 -37.10
CA ASP A 12 -14.24 10.73 -36.14
C ASP A 12 -13.28 9.79 -35.40
N ALA A 13 -11.99 10.03 -35.60
CA ALA A 13 -10.93 9.26 -34.95
C ALA A 13 -10.75 9.83 -33.54
N ILE A 14 -10.73 8.96 -32.54
CA ILE A 14 -10.62 9.38 -31.14
C ILE A 14 -9.48 8.67 -30.40
N GLU A 15 -8.95 9.34 -29.40
CA GLU A 15 -8.11 8.74 -28.37
C GLU A 15 -8.97 8.31 -27.17
N ILE A 16 -8.81 7.06 -26.72
CA ILE A 16 -9.29 6.65 -25.41
C ILE A 16 -8.16 6.81 -24.39
N ARG A 17 -8.40 7.62 -23.37
CA ARG A 17 -7.55 7.73 -22.19
C ARG A 17 -8.13 6.85 -21.09
N LEU A 18 -7.38 5.88 -20.60
CA LEU A 18 -7.84 4.85 -19.67
C LEU A 18 -7.01 4.87 -18.38
N GLY A 19 -7.64 5.22 -17.26
CA GLY A 19 -7.05 5.13 -15.93
C GLY A 19 -7.32 3.79 -15.26
N LEU A 20 -6.29 3.07 -14.85
CA LEU A 20 -6.35 1.77 -14.20
C LEU A 20 -5.76 1.86 -12.79
N PHE A 21 -6.55 1.49 -11.79
CA PHE A 21 -6.24 1.72 -10.39
C PHE A 21 -6.24 0.40 -9.61
N PHE A 22 -5.05 -0.08 -9.22
CA PHE A 22 -4.87 -1.35 -8.52
C PHE A 22 -4.59 -1.13 -7.03
N ASP A 23 -5.56 -1.42 -6.17
CA ASP A 23 -5.41 -1.16 -4.74
C ASP A 23 -4.57 -2.22 -4.01
N GLY A 24 -4.09 -1.86 -2.82
CA GLY A 24 -3.38 -2.73 -1.89
C GLY A 24 -4.29 -3.76 -1.23
N THR A 25 -3.67 -4.74 -0.61
CA THR A 25 -4.31 -5.80 0.20
C THR A 25 -5.33 -5.27 1.20
N GLY A 26 -6.52 -5.87 1.27
CA GLY A 26 -7.52 -5.48 2.28
C GLY A 26 -8.17 -4.12 2.01
N ASN A 27 -7.87 -3.48 0.87
CA ASN A 27 -8.49 -2.22 0.48
C ASN A 27 -9.56 -2.44 -0.58
N ASN A 28 -10.67 -1.72 -0.42
CA ASN A 28 -11.71 -1.62 -1.43
C ASN A 28 -12.33 -0.21 -1.40
N GLN A 29 -13.05 0.15 -2.47
CA GLN A 29 -13.72 1.45 -2.62
C GLN A 29 -14.86 1.72 -1.63
N HIS A 30 -15.36 0.69 -0.94
CA HIS A 30 -16.47 0.77 0.01
C HIS A 30 -15.99 0.79 1.47
N ASN A 31 -14.68 0.77 1.70
CA ASN A 31 -14.08 1.01 3.00
C ASN A 31 -14.69 2.28 3.61
N THR A 32 -15.25 2.15 4.81
CA THR A 32 -16.30 3.04 5.33
C THR A 32 -15.88 4.51 5.42
N THR A 33 -16.72 5.40 4.88
CA THR A 33 -16.80 6.82 5.25
C THR A 33 -17.62 7.08 6.53
N VAL A 34 -18.13 6.02 7.18
CA VAL A 34 -19.06 6.12 8.31
C VAL A 34 -18.51 5.36 9.52
N SER A 35 -18.06 6.10 10.53
CA SER A 35 -17.83 5.60 11.88
C SER A 35 -19.17 5.36 12.57
N HIS A 36 -19.36 4.24 13.27
CA HIS A 36 -20.02 4.14 14.60
C HIS A 36 -20.27 2.66 14.94
N GLY A 37 -19.33 2.02 15.65
CA GLY A 37 -19.53 0.68 16.19
C GLY A 37 -18.38 0.21 17.06
N LYS A 38 -18.61 0.10 18.37
CA LYS A 38 -17.66 -0.52 19.30
C LYS A 38 -17.52 -2.00 18.98
N GLY A 39 -16.31 -2.43 18.62
CA GLY A 39 -15.87 -3.82 18.77
C GLY A 39 -15.53 -4.53 17.47
N ALA A 40 -14.23 -4.51 17.14
CA ALA A 40 -13.50 -5.51 16.37
C ALA A 40 -13.94 -5.77 14.91
N SER A 41 -13.30 -5.10 13.94
CA SER A 41 -12.66 -5.68 12.74
C SER A 41 -11.97 -4.53 11.98
N TYR A 42 -11.22 -4.82 10.92
CA TYR A 42 -10.39 -3.89 10.17
C TYR A 42 -11.22 -2.84 9.39
N ASP A 43 -11.76 -1.81 10.04
CA ASP A 43 -12.34 -0.67 9.33
C ASP A 43 -11.19 0.19 8.74
N ASN A 44 -10.66 -0.20 7.59
CA ASN A 44 -9.61 0.58 6.92
C ASN A 44 -10.20 1.87 6.33
N ALA A 45 -9.43 2.96 6.31
CA ALA A 45 -9.78 4.13 5.50
C ALA A 45 -9.55 3.83 4.00
N LEU A 46 -9.94 4.77 3.14
CA LEU A 46 -9.61 4.68 1.72
C LEU A 46 -8.09 4.81 1.51
N SER A 47 -7.59 4.06 0.52
CA SER A 47 -6.21 4.20 0.05
C SER A 47 -6.05 5.42 -0.86
N ASN A 48 -4.81 5.83 -1.09
CA ASN A 48 -4.51 6.85 -2.08
C ASN A 48 -4.89 6.40 -3.50
N VAL A 49 -4.90 5.10 -3.81
CA VAL A 49 -5.35 4.59 -5.11
C VAL A 49 -6.85 4.79 -5.30
N ALA A 50 -7.66 4.53 -4.27
CA ALA A 50 -9.09 4.78 -4.30
C ALA A 50 -9.39 6.29 -4.43
N LEU A 51 -8.69 7.13 -3.66
CA LEU A 51 -8.85 8.59 -3.73
C LEU A 51 -8.42 9.16 -5.10
N LEU A 52 -7.33 8.66 -5.70
CA LEU A 52 -6.95 9.02 -7.06
C LEU A 52 -7.99 8.57 -8.08
N HIS A 53 -8.52 7.35 -7.97
CA HIS A 53 -9.59 6.90 -8.86
C HIS A 53 -10.79 7.86 -8.84
N ASP A 54 -11.19 8.32 -7.67
CA ASP A 54 -12.32 9.24 -7.53
C ASP A 54 -12.02 10.62 -8.15
N LEU A 55 -10.78 11.10 -8.01
CA LEU A 55 -10.30 12.32 -8.65
C LEU A 55 -10.11 12.22 -10.16
N TYR A 56 -10.08 11.03 -10.75
CA TYR A 56 -9.89 10.85 -12.20
C TYR A 56 -11.17 11.30 -12.93
N ALA A 57 -11.08 12.46 -13.59
CA ALA A 57 -12.21 13.14 -14.21
C ALA A 57 -12.65 12.39 -15.47
N GLN A 58 -13.93 11.99 -15.50
CA GLN A 58 -14.50 11.28 -16.65
C GLN A 58 -15.03 12.21 -17.74
N GLN A 59 -15.09 13.52 -17.49
CA GLN A 59 -15.55 14.48 -18.50
C GLN A 59 -14.35 15.05 -19.27
N PRO A 60 -14.41 15.07 -20.61
CA PRO A 60 -13.42 15.77 -21.42
C PRO A 60 -13.56 17.29 -21.16
N GLU A 61 -12.45 18.00 -20.96
CA GLU A 61 -12.49 19.46 -20.77
C GLU A 61 -12.77 20.24 -22.07
N ASP A 62 -12.52 19.70 -23.26
CA ASP A 62 -12.87 20.28 -24.57
C ASP A 62 -12.19 19.34 -25.59
N ASP A 63 -12.86 18.61 -26.49
CA ASP A 63 -12.85 18.92 -27.95
C ASP A 63 -13.51 17.76 -28.76
N GLY A 64 -14.28 16.87 -28.11
CA GLY A 64 -14.93 15.72 -28.78
C GLY A 64 -14.01 14.60 -29.33
N GLN A 65 -12.68 14.80 -29.32
CA GLN A 65 -11.69 13.85 -29.88
C GLN A 65 -11.04 12.91 -28.84
N ARG A 66 -11.33 13.09 -27.55
CA ARG A 66 -10.79 12.25 -26.47
C ARG A 66 -11.88 11.78 -25.53
N VAL A 67 -11.88 10.49 -25.22
CA VAL A 67 -12.78 9.86 -24.24
C VAL A 67 -11.96 9.39 -23.05
N VAL A 68 -12.41 9.73 -21.85
CA VAL A 68 -11.74 9.34 -20.60
C VAL A 68 -12.53 8.24 -19.91
N LEU A 69 -11.91 7.09 -19.71
CA LEU A 69 -12.46 5.93 -18.99
C LEU A 69 -11.58 5.62 -17.78
N LYS A 70 -12.17 4.98 -16.77
CA LYS A 70 -11.43 4.49 -15.61
C LYS A 70 -11.97 3.14 -15.14
N HIS A 71 -11.08 2.35 -14.56
CA HIS A 71 -11.42 1.06 -13.96
C HIS A 71 -10.63 0.86 -12.67
N TYR A 72 -11.32 0.50 -11.60
CA TYR A 72 -10.74 0.23 -10.29
C TYR A 72 -10.72 -1.27 -10.03
N VAL A 73 -9.55 -1.76 -9.62
CA VAL A 73 -9.29 -3.15 -9.28
C VAL A 73 -9.06 -3.23 -7.77
N GLN A 74 -9.97 -3.93 -7.09
CA GLN A 74 -9.91 -4.12 -5.65
C GLN A 74 -8.63 -4.85 -5.22
N GLY A 75 -8.26 -4.63 -3.96
CA GLY A 75 -7.12 -5.27 -3.32
C GLY A 75 -7.08 -6.79 -3.46
N ILE A 76 -5.87 -7.34 -3.45
CA ILE A 76 -5.68 -8.79 -3.35
C ILE A 76 -6.10 -9.23 -1.95
N GLY A 77 -7.05 -10.16 -1.88
CA GLY A 77 -7.58 -10.71 -0.65
C GLY A 77 -8.89 -10.10 -0.15
N THR A 78 -9.49 -9.17 -0.91
CA THR A 78 -10.84 -8.67 -0.69
C THR A 78 -11.82 -9.34 -1.66
N GLN A 79 -13.01 -9.69 -1.19
CA GLN A 79 -14.18 -9.95 -2.03
C GLN A 79 -15.24 -8.90 -1.72
N ALA A 80 -15.95 -8.41 -2.73
CA ALA A 80 -16.98 -7.40 -2.54
C ALA A 80 -18.10 -7.95 -1.62
N GLY A 81 -18.15 -7.47 -0.37
CA GLY A 81 -19.20 -7.83 0.59
C GLY A 81 -18.95 -9.10 1.41
N GLU A 82 -17.74 -9.65 1.43
CA GLU A 82 -17.37 -10.79 2.30
C GLU A 82 -16.20 -10.44 3.25
N ASP A 83 -16.05 -11.20 4.34
CA ASP A 83 -14.98 -11.03 5.32
C ASP A 83 -13.59 -11.24 4.69
N ASP A 84 -12.65 -10.33 5.00
CA ASP A 84 -11.28 -10.35 4.48
C ASP A 84 -10.48 -11.55 4.99
N ASP A 85 -10.21 -12.53 4.12
CA ASP A 85 -9.37 -13.68 4.45
C ASP A 85 -7.90 -13.42 4.06
N ILE A 86 -7.23 -12.68 4.93
CA ILE A 86 -5.80 -12.31 4.83
C ILE A 86 -4.93 -13.59 4.74
N TYR A 87 -5.35 -14.69 5.38
CA TYR A 87 -4.61 -15.95 5.44
C TYR A 87 -4.73 -16.78 4.15
N ALA A 88 -5.91 -16.86 3.54
CA ALA A 88 -6.08 -17.51 2.23
C ALA A 88 -5.29 -16.78 1.12
N SER A 89 -5.14 -15.46 1.26
CA SER A 89 -4.52 -14.55 0.29
C SER A 89 -2.99 -14.51 0.33
N ALA A 90 -2.37 -15.10 1.36
CA ALA A 90 -0.92 -15.13 1.55
C ALA A 90 -0.20 -16.13 0.62
N THR A 91 -0.94 -17.02 -0.04
CA THR A 91 -0.38 -18.09 -0.88
C THR A 91 0.11 -17.63 -2.26
N GLY A 92 -0.31 -16.44 -2.73
CA GLY A 92 0.01 -15.93 -4.07
C GLY A 92 -0.45 -16.82 -5.25
N ARG A 93 -1.00 -18.00 -4.95
CA ARG A 93 -1.41 -19.06 -5.86
C ARG A 93 -2.86 -19.39 -5.56
N GLY A 94 -3.73 -18.69 -6.27
CA GLY A 94 -5.17 -18.85 -6.18
C GLY A 94 -5.87 -17.85 -7.08
N ARG A 95 -7.19 -17.97 -7.19
CA ARG A 95 -8.07 -17.09 -7.99
C ARG A 95 -7.98 -15.59 -7.63
N THR A 96 -7.24 -15.25 -6.56
CA THR A 96 -7.07 -13.90 -6.01
C THR A 96 -5.64 -13.36 -6.13
N GLY A 97 -4.68 -14.09 -6.71
CA GLY A 97 -3.29 -13.64 -6.88
C GLY A 97 -3.12 -12.48 -7.88
N ILE A 98 -1.93 -11.86 -7.93
CA ILE A 98 -1.62 -10.72 -8.82
C ILE A 98 -1.99 -11.02 -10.27
N GLN A 99 -1.57 -12.17 -10.80
CA GLN A 99 -1.85 -12.56 -12.17
C GLN A 99 -3.36 -12.65 -12.44
N ALA A 100 -4.13 -13.28 -11.55
CA ALA A 100 -5.58 -13.43 -11.70
C ALA A 100 -6.30 -12.07 -11.67
N ARG A 101 -5.86 -11.13 -10.82
CA ARG A 101 -6.40 -9.76 -10.80
C ARG A 101 -6.10 -8.99 -12.08
N VAL A 102 -4.90 -9.13 -12.64
CA VAL A 102 -4.54 -8.53 -13.92
C VAL A 102 -5.35 -9.14 -15.07
N GLU A 103 -5.52 -10.46 -15.09
CA GLU A 103 -6.35 -11.16 -16.08
C GLU A 103 -7.82 -10.73 -16.01
N GLN A 104 -8.39 -10.63 -14.81
CA GLN A 104 -9.75 -10.13 -14.60
C GLN A 104 -9.88 -8.68 -15.10
N ALA A 105 -8.95 -7.80 -14.72
CA ALA A 105 -8.95 -6.41 -15.15
C ALA A 105 -8.88 -6.29 -16.69
N LEU A 106 -8.01 -7.08 -17.35
CA LEU A 106 -7.93 -7.12 -18.81
C LEU A 106 -9.27 -7.50 -19.44
N ALA A 107 -9.95 -8.53 -18.90
CA ALA A 107 -11.24 -8.97 -19.40
C ALA A 107 -12.33 -7.89 -19.23
N ASP A 108 -12.38 -7.26 -18.06
CA ASP A 108 -13.35 -6.20 -17.74
C ASP A 108 -13.14 -4.96 -18.60
N ILE A 109 -11.89 -4.54 -18.79
CA ILE A 109 -11.56 -3.40 -19.66
C ILE A 109 -11.89 -3.74 -21.12
N ALA A 110 -11.54 -4.94 -21.59
CA ALA A 110 -11.85 -5.34 -22.95
C ALA A 110 -13.38 -5.36 -23.19
N ALA A 111 -14.18 -5.73 -22.19
CA ALA A 111 -15.64 -5.61 -22.24
C ALA A 111 -16.07 -4.14 -22.30
N LEU A 112 -15.56 -3.29 -21.39
CA LEU A 112 -15.85 -1.86 -21.37
C LEU A 112 -15.57 -1.17 -22.71
N LEU A 113 -14.43 -1.47 -23.34
CA LEU A 113 -14.05 -0.91 -24.64
C LEU A 113 -14.94 -1.42 -25.77
N ARG A 114 -15.33 -2.70 -25.76
CA ARG A 114 -16.27 -3.27 -26.74
C ARG A 114 -17.66 -2.65 -26.61
N ASP A 115 -18.17 -2.50 -25.40
CA ASP A 115 -19.48 -1.91 -25.13
C ASP A 115 -19.50 -0.44 -25.57
N TRP A 116 -18.42 0.30 -25.25
CA TRP A 116 -18.24 1.67 -25.72
C TRP A 116 -18.24 1.73 -27.26
N GLN A 117 -17.47 0.88 -27.95
CA GLN A 117 -17.41 0.86 -29.41
C GLN A 117 -18.76 0.49 -30.05
N GLN A 118 -19.53 -0.42 -29.44
CA GLN A 118 -20.86 -0.80 -29.92
C GLN A 118 -21.86 0.38 -29.86
N GLY A 119 -21.73 1.24 -28.86
CA GLY A 119 -22.50 2.49 -28.74
C GLY A 119 -22.06 3.59 -29.72
N HIS A 120 -20.82 3.55 -30.20
CA HIS A 120 -20.19 4.61 -31.01
C HIS A 120 -19.72 4.08 -32.38
N ARG A 121 -20.60 3.41 -33.13
CA ARG A 121 -20.24 2.71 -34.39
C ARG A 121 -19.69 3.60 -35.51
N GLN A 122 -19.92 4.89 -35.44
CA GLN A 122 -19.43 5.88 -36.42
C GLN A 122 -18.05 6.43 -36.03
N THR A 123 -17.52 6.06 -34.87
CA THR A 123 -16.28 6.55 -34.30
C THR A 123 -15.22 5.45 -34.34
N ARG A 124 -13.99 5.80 -34.70
CA ARG A 124 -12.86 4.86 -34.72
C ARG A 124 -11.92 5.17 -33.56
N ILE A 125 -11.57 4.14 -32.79
CA ILE A 125 -10.53 4.25 -31.77
C ILE A 125 -9.18 4.25 -32.50
N GLU A 126 -8.48 5.38 -32.46
CA GLU A 126 -7.17 5.53 -33.08
C GLU A 126 -6.05 5.02 -32.18
N ARG A 127 -6.16 5.29 -30.87
CA ARG A 127 -5.15 4.93 -29.87
C ARG A 127 -5.78 4.80 -28.49
N ILE A 128 -5.22 3.90 -27.68
CA ILE A 128 -5.50 3.81 -26.24
C ILE A 128 -4.26 4.27 -25.47
N SER A 129 -4.49 5.18 -24.54
CA SER A 129 -3.48 5.86 -23.72
C SER A 129 -3.77 5.45 -22.27
N VAL A 130 -2.86 4.74 -21.62
CA VAL A 130 -3.12 4.08 -20.33
C VAL A 130 -2.36 4.76 -19.21
N ASP A 131 -3.05 5.12 -18.13
CA ASP A 131 -2.46 5.53 -16.86
C ASP A 131 -2.63 4.40 -15.84
N LEU A 132 -1.53 3.92 -15.27
CA LEU A 132 -1.51 2.84 -14.29
C LEU A 132 -1.19 3.43 -12.90
N PHE A 133 -2.02 3.13 -11.91
CA PHE A 133 -1.76 3.45 -10.52
C PHE A 133 -1.83 2.19 -9.68
N GLY A 134 -0.95 2.06 -8.68
CA GLY A 134 -1.09 0.97 -7.74
C GLY A 134 -0.37 1.15 -6.42
N PHE A 135 -0.88 0.48 -5.38
CA PHE A 135 -0.31 0.48 -4.04
C PHE A 135 0.04 -0.94 -3.60
N SER A 136 1.20 -1.16 -2.99
CA SER A 136 1.61 -2.44 -2.41
C SER A 136 1.60 -3.57 -3.45
N ARG A 137 0.81 -4.62 -3.24
CA ARG A 137 0.58 -5.69 -4.25
C ARG A 137 -0.17 -5.20 -5.49
N GLY A 138 -1.00 -4.18 -5.35
CA GLY A 138 -1.60 -3.48 -6.48
C GLY A 138 -0.55 -2.76 -7.34
N ALA A 139 0.51 -2.23 -6.75
CA ALA A 139 1.64 -1.69 -7.50
C ALA A 139 2.37 -2.78 -8.30
N ALA A 140 2.55 -3.97 -7.72
CA ALA A 140 3.08 -5.12 -8.44
C ALA A 140 2.14 -5.57 -9.59
N ALA A 141 0.83 -5.52 -9.38
CA ALA A 141 -0.17 -5.76 -10.43
C ALA A 141 -0.10 -4.71 -11.55
N ALA A 142 0.08 -3.43 -11.22
CA ALA A 142 0.27 -2.36 -12.20
C ALA A 142 1.55 -2.57 -13.03
N ARG A 143 2.66 -2.97 -12.41
CA ARG A 143 3.92 -3.33 -13.11
C ARG A 143 3.72 -4.52 -14.04
N HIS A 144 2.98 -5.54 -13.59
CA HIS A 144 2.67 -6.70 -14.42
C HIS A 144 1.76 -6.34 -15.59
N MET A 145 0.71 -5.57 -15.35
CA MET A 145 -0.18 -5.03 -16.39
C MET A 145 0.61 -4.24 -17.43
N ALA A 146 1.56 -3.38 -17.02
CA ALA A 146 2.40 -2.64 -17.95
C ALA A 146 3.17 -3.56 -18.91
N ASN A 147 3.78 -4.63 -18.37
CA ASN A 147 4.49 -5.61 -19.19
C ASN A 147 3.55 -6.39 -20.13
N VAL A 148 2.36 -6.77 -19.66
CA VAL A 148 1.36 -7.44 -20.51
C VAL A 148 0.90 -6.52 -21.65
N LEU A 149 0.60 -5.25 -21.37
CA LEU A 149 0.17 -4.29 -22.40
C LEU A 149 1.27 -4.00 -23.42
N ARG A 150 2.55 -4.00 -23.00
CA ARG A 150 3.70 -3.85 -23.90
C ARG A 150 3.89 -5.08 -24.80
N ASN A 151 3.82 -6.28 -24.23
CA ASN A 151 4.18 -7.50 -24.94
C ASN A 151 3.01 -8.08 -25.76
N GLU A 152 1.77 -7.88 -25.30
CA GLU A 152 0.56 -8.46 -25.87
C GLU A 152 -0.60 -7.45 -25.95
N PRO A 153 -0.44 -6.28 -26.61
CA PRO A 153 -1.44 -5.22 -26.62
C PRO A 153 -2.81 -5.67 -27.18
N ALA A 154 -2.79 -6.64 -28.10
CA ALA A 154 -4.01 -7.22 -28.68
C ALA A 154 -4.93 -7.91 -27.65
N ARG A 155 -4.41 -8.28 -26.47
CA ARG A 155 -5.23 -8.83 -25.37
C ARG A 155 -6.23 -7.83 -24.81
N LEU A 156 -5.89 -6.53 -24.83
CA LEU A 156 -6.80 -5.48 -24.40
C LEU A 156 -7.75 -5.10 -25.52
N PHE A 157 -7.19 -4.75 -26.68
CA PHE A 157 -7.97 -4.32 -27.83
C PHE A 157 -7.23 -4.61 -29.14
N PRO A 158 -7.76 -5.51 -30.00
CA PRO A 158 -7.10 -5.87 -31.25
C PRO A 158 -6.90 -4.68 -32.19
N HIS A 159 -5.75 -4.63 -32.85
CA HIS A 159 -5.43 -3.66 -33.91
C HIS A 159 -5.48 -2.18 -33.50
N CYS A 160 -5.38 -1.87 -32.22
CA CYS A 160 -5.26 -0.51 -31.70
C CYS A 160 -3.89 -0.33 -30.99
N PRO A 161 -3.11 0.72 -31.33
CA PRO A 161 -1.92 1.08 -30.59
C PRO A 161 -2.25 1.40 -29.12
N ILE A 162 -1.48 0.80 -28.21
CA ILE A 162 -1.55 1.07 -26.77
C ILE A 162 -0.25 1.77 -26.36
N VAL A 163 -0.40 2.91 -25.69
CA VAL A 163 0.72 3.67 -25.11
C VAL A 163 0.48 3.77 -23.62
N ILE A 164 1.44 3.35 -22.81
CA ILE A 164 1.41 3.58 -21.37
C ILE A 164 1.95 4.99 -21.14
N HIS A 165 1.10 5.87 -20.66
CA HIS A 165 1.45 7.27 -20.48
C HIS A 165 2.06 7.51 -19.09
N PHE A 166 1.42 7.03 -18.04
CA PHE A 166 1.87 7.25 -16.67
C PHE A 166 1.81 5.96 -15.86
N ILE A 167 2.82 5.72 -15.03
CA ILE A 167 2.82 4.67 -14.00
C ILE A 167 3.11 5.33 -12.65
N GLY A 168 2.10 5.38 -11.77
CA GLY A 168 2.20 5.91 -10.41
C GLY A 168 2.12 4.81 -9.36
N LEU A 169 3.23 4.54 -8.69
CA LEU A 169 3.34 3.44 -7.72
C LEU A 169 3.51 3.97 -6.30
N PHE A 170 2.83 3.33 -5.36
CA PHE A 170 3.03 3.50 -3.93
C PHE A 170 3.63 2.22 -3.37
N ASP A 171 4.88 2.28 -2.93
CA ASP A 171 5.58 1.30 -2.13
C ASP A 171 5.39 -0.16 -2.57
N THR A 172 5.95 -0.52 -3.73
CA THR A 172 5.71 -1.82 -4.39
C THR A 172 6.17 -3.01 -3.55
N VAL A 173 5.25 -3.96 -3.31
CA VAL A 173 5.52 -5.25 -2.64
C VAL A 173 4.89 -6.36 -3.47
N ALA A 174 5.67 -7.34 -3.94
CA ALA A 174 5.12 -8.43 -4.77
C ALA A 174 4.47 -9.56 -3.95
N ALA A 175 5.03 -9.87 -2.78
CA ALA A 175 4.51 -10.91 -1.91
C ALA A 175 4.77 -10.55 -0.45
N ILE A 176 3.82 -10.92 0.41
CA ILE A 176 4.01 -10.93 1.86
C ILE A 176 4.40 -12.37 2.18
N VAL A 177 5.60 -12.59 2.75
CA VAL A 177 6.10 -13.93 3.06
C VAL A 177 5.11 -14.59 4.03
N ALA A 178 4.37 -15.59 3.53
CA ALA A 178 3.48 -16.40 4.33
C ALA A 178 4.34 -17.33 5.19
N PRO A 179 4.21 -17.31 6.51
CA PRO A 179 5.21 -17.92 7.39
C PRO A 179 5.17 -19.46 7.45
N LEU A 180 4.35 -20.10 6.62
CA LEU A 180 4.32 -21.56 6.42
C LEU A 180 5.12 -22.04 5.19
N GLN A 181 5.65 -21.12 4.37
CA GLN A 181 6.46 -21.45 3.21
C GLN A 181 7.86 -20.88 3.43
N GLY A 182 8.73 -21.69 4.03
CA GLY A 182 10.16 -21.44 4.04
C GLY A 182 10.67 -21.20 2.62
N ASP A 183 11.52 -20.19 2.49
CA ASP A 183 12.18 -19.71 1.27
C ASP A 183 11.28 -19.03 0.23
N PHE A 184 11.11 -17.73 0.40
CA PHE A 184 11.02 -16.81 -0.73
C PHE A 184 12.32 -16.02 -0.80
N ASP A 185 13.31 -16.59 -1.50
CA ASP A 185 14.46 -15.82 -2.00
C ASP A 185 13.98 -15.00 -3.21
N PRO A 186 13.91 -13.67 -3.13
CA PRO A 186 13.40 -12.84 -4.22
C PRO A 186 14.44 -12.68 -5.35
N ALA A 187 15.65 -13.21 -5.17
CA ALA A 187 16.67 -13.32 -6.19
C ALA A 187 16.53 -14.56 -7.08
N ASP A 188 15.68 -15.53 -6.72
CA ASP A 188 15.45 -16.70 -7.57
C ASP A 188 14.32 -16.44 -8.57
N THR A 189 14.55 -16.90 -9.79
CA THR A 189 13.78 -16.68 -11.03
C THR A 189 12.39 -17.35 -11.05
N ARG A 190 11.72 -17.45 -9.89
CA ARG A 190 10.43 -18.13 -9.69
C ARG A 190 9.37 -17.22 -9.10
N GLN A 191 9.25 -15.99 -9.61
CA GLN A 191 8.15 -15.05 -9.33
C GLN A 191 6.79 -15.52 -9.92
N GLY A 192 6.50 -16.83 -9.97
CA GLY A 192 5.22 -17.37 -10.40
C GLY A 192 4.73 -16.95 -11.80
N GLY A 193 5.60 -16.43 -12.68
CA GLY A 193 5.23 -15.88 -13.98
C GLY A 193 4.95 -14.37 -14.01
N LEU A 194 5.09 -13.66 -12.88
CA LEU A 194 4.95 -12.20 -12.83
C LEU A 194 6.14 -11.50 -13.48
N GLN A 195 5.84 -10.48 -14.27
CA GLN A 195 6.81 -9.59 -14.91
C GLN A 195 6.76 -8.23 -14.22
N LEU A 196 7.76 -7.94 -13.39
CA LEU A 196 7.77 -6.74 -12.55
C LEU A 196 8.80 -5.68 -13.03
N GLY A 197 9.66 -6.01 -13.99
CA GLY A 197 10.63 -5.06 -14.54
C GLY A 197 9.93 -3.86 -15.19
N LEU A 198 10.45 -2.67 -14.94
CA LEU A 198 10.04 -1.45 -15.64
C LEU A 198 11.22 -0.96 -16.50
N PRO A 199 11.42 -1.51 -17.71
CA PRO A 199 12.51 -1.09 -18.59
C PRO A 199 12.30 0.33 -19.10
N GLU A 200 13.39 0.97 -19.52
CA GLU A 200 13.34 2.29 -20.14
C GLU A 200 12.38 2.30 -21.33
N GLY A 201 11.54 3.32 -21.42
CA GLY A 201 10.53 3.46 -22.47
C GLY A 201 9.28 2.58 -22.29
N ILE A 202 9.10 1.85 -21.18
CA ILE A 202 7.84 1.14 -20.90
C ILE A 202 6.65 2.10 -20.80
N ALA A 203 6.88 3.31 -20.27
CA ALA A 203 5.91 4.38 -20.15
C ALA A 203 6.58 5.74 -20.32
N ASN A 204 5.80 6.77 -20.67
CA ASN A 204 6.33 8.14 -20.78
C ASN A 204 6.79 8.69 -19.42
N HIS A 205 6.09 8.32 -18.35
CA HIS A 205 6.40 8.72 -16.98
C HIS A 205 6.23 7.54 -16.02
N VAL A 206 7.22 7.34 -15.15
CA VAL A 206 7.19 6.36 -14.06
C VAL A 206 7.57 7.07 -12.77
N VAL A 207 6.72 6.99 -11.76
CA VAL A 207 6.95 7.57 -10.43
C VAL A 207 6.65 6.51 -9.38
N GLN A 208 7.58 6.29 -8.46
CA GLN A 208 7.34 5.42 -7.30
C GLN A 208 7.65 6.18 -6.00
N LEU A 209 6.64 6.32 -5.15
CA LEU A 209 6.80 6.82 -3.79
C LEU A 209 7.08 5.65 -2.85
N VAL A 210 8.12 5.75 -2.03
CA VAL A 210 8.61 4.65 -1.19
C VAL A 210 8.60 5.05 0.28
N ALA A 211 8.20 4.11 1.13
CA ALA A 211 8.20 4.27 2.59
C ALA A 211 9.62 4.19 3.13
N GLY A 212 10.12 5.30 3.69
CA GLY A 212 11.44 5.40 4.30
C GLY A 212 11.53 4.76 5.69
N ASP A 213 10.42 4.70 6.43
CA ASP A 213 10.38 4.18 7.80
C ASP A 213 9.81 2.76 7.90
N GLU A 214 9.47 2.12 6.76
CA GLU A 214 9.00 0.73 6.75
C GLU A 214 10.16 -0.22 7.09
N GLN A 215 9.94 -1.11 8.07
CA GLN A 215 10.96 -2.01 8.61
C GLN A 215 10.49 -3.47 8.72
N ARG A 216 9.25 -3.79 8.32
CA ARG A 216 8.72 -5.14 8.43
C ARG A 216 9.43 -6.10 7.49
N HIS A 217 9.76 -7.27 8.02
CA HIS A 217 10.40 -8.34 7.27
C HIS A 217 9.55 -8.82 6.09
N ASN A 218 8.23 -8.90 6.28
CA ASN A 218 7.30 -9.44 5.29
C ASN A 218 6.83 -8.40 4.25
N PHE A 219 7.46 -7.21 4.20
CA PHE A 219 7.12 -6.13 3.25
C PHE A 219 8.35 -5.72 2.41
N PRO A 220 8.97 -6.65 1.65
CA PRO A 220 10.12 -6.33 0.82
C PRO A 220 9.74 -5.34 -0.29
N LEU A 221 10.57 -4.32 -0.48
CA LEU A 221 10.39 -3.32 -1.54
C LEU A 221 10.90 -3.86 -2.87
N ILE A 222 10.20 -3.56 -3.96
CA ILE A 222 10.76 -3.66 -5.32
C ILE A 222 10.95 -2.24 -5.86
N GLY A 223 12.19 -1.84 -6.07
CA GLY A 223 12.55 -0.54 -6.61
C GLY A 223 12.10 -0.35 -8.06
N SER A 224 11.99 0.91 -8.45
CA SER A 224 11.78 1.35 -9.85
C SER A 224 13.05 1.82 -10.52
N GLY A 225 14.11 2.12 -9.74
CA GLY A 225 15.35 2.75 -10.21
C GLY A 225 15.36 4.27 -10.06
N HIS A 226 14.18 4.89 -9.89
CA HIS A 226 14.00 6.33 -9.67
C HIS A 226 13.05 6.57 -8.48
N ASP A 227 13.27 5.82 -7.40
CA ASP A 227 12.39 5.82 -6.22
C ASP A 227 12.50 7.12 -5.42
N ILE A 228 11.36 7.70 -5.05
CA ILE A 228 11.26 8.87 -4.18
C ILE A 228 10.97 8.39 -2.76
N VAL A 229 12.00 8.41 -1.91
CA VAL A 229 11.89 7.95 -0.51
C VAL A 229 11.31 9.06 0.35
N LEU A 230 10.20 8.77 1.04
CA LEU A 230 9.47 9.73 1.85
C LEU A 230 9.29 9.20 3.28
N PRO A 231 9.16 10.08 4.30
CA PRO A 231 8.90 9.66 5.67
C PRO A 231 7.61 8.83 5.78
N GLY A 232 7.52 7.97 6.78
CA GLY A 232 6.39 7.11 7.04
C GLY A 232 6.58 5.67 6.60
N VAL A 233 5.67 4.82 7.09
CA VAL A 233 5.60 3.39 6.79
C VAL A 233 4.70 3.11 5.59
N HIS A 234 4.57 1.84 5.19
CA HIS A 234 3.84 1.40 3.98
C HIS A 234 2.48 2.09 3.75
N SER A 235 1.59 2.05 4.74
CA SER A 235 0.25 2.67 4.65
C SER A 235 0.23 4.15 5.00
N ASN A 236 1.32 4.73 5.52
CA ASN A 236 1.48 6.19 5.46
C ASN A 236 1.60 6.61 4.00
N ILE A 237 2.41 5.92 3.18
CA ILE A 237 2.60 6.24 1.75
C ILE A 237 1.36 5.94 0.92
N GLY A 238 0.80 4.73 1.06
CA GLY A 238 -0.32 4.27 0.24
C GLY A 238 -1.71 4.60 0.75
N GLY A 239 -1.84 5.10 1.97
CA GLY A 239 -3.14 5.29 2.64
C GLY A 239 -3.69 4.01 3.28
N GLY A 240 -4.92 4.11 3.81
CA GLY A 240 -5.61 3.02 4.51
C GLY A 240 -5.72 3.18 6.02
N TYR A 241 -4.93 4.07 6.64
CA TYR A 241 -5.11 4.41 8.06
C TYR A 241 -6.29 5.35 8.27
N GLN A 242 -7.08 5.08 9.32
CA GLN A 242 -8.12 6.01 9.80
C GLN A 242 -7.52 7.35 10.23
N ASP A 243 -8.37 8.37 10.31
CA ASP A 243 -7.98 9.71 10.75
C ASP A 243 -7.31 9.70 12.13
N VAL A 244 -7.71 8.79 13.01
CA VAL A 244 -7.06 8.51 14.29
C VAL A 244 -7.06 7.00 14.52
N VAL A 245 -5.89 6.44 14.79
CA VAL A 245 -5.69 5.03 15.13
C VAL A 245 -5.12 4.93 16.54
N ASP A 246 -5.77 4.14 17.39
CA ASP A 246 -5.22 3.74 18.69
C ASP A 246 -4.22 2.59 18.49
N GLU A 247 -2.93 2.91 18.45
CA GLU A 247 -1.85 1.92 18.41
C GLU A 247 -1.61 1.35 19.82
N ASP A 248 -1.54 0.02 19.94
CA ASP A 248 -1.03 -0.69 21.14
C ASP A 248 -0.13 -1.84 20.66
N VAL A 249 1.17 -1.55 20.61
CA VAL A 249 2.16 -2.37 19.89
C VAL A 249 3.29 -2.82 20.80
N LEU A 250 3.76 -4.05 20.58
CA LEU A 250 4.97 -4.59 21.21
C LEU A 250 6.19 -4.28 20.32
N LEU A 251 7.12 -3.49 20.83
CA LEU A 251 8.30 -3.03 20.09
C LEU A 251 9.45 -4.05 20.08
N CYS A 252 9.43 -5.00 21.02
CA CYS A 252 10.40 -6.08 21.08
C CYS A 252 9.72 -7.44 21.18
N LYS A 253 10.43 -8.49 20.76
CA LYS A 253 9.94 -9.86 20.91
C LYS A 253 9.66 -10.16 22.38
N PRO A 254 8.48 -10.70 22.73
CA PRO A 254 8.20 -11.12 24.09
C PRO A 254 9.23 -12.12 24.61
N GLN A 255 9.87 -11.79 25.72
CA GLN A 255 10.73 -12.70 26.46
C GLN A 255 9.89 -13.41 27.51
N SER A 256 10.24 -14.65 27.86
CA SER A 256 9.46 -15.41 28.83
C SER A 256 10.33 -16.25 29.77
N GLN A 257 9.86 -16.41 31.00
CA GLN A 257 10.51 -17.20 32.04
C GLN A 257 9.47 -17.98 32.84
N ARG A 258 9.77 -19.25 33.12
CA ARG A 258 8.96 -20.07 34.03
C ARG A 258 9.42 -19.82 35.47
N VAL A 259 8.47 -19.53 36.35
CA VAL A 259 8.72 -19.22 37.77
C VAL A 259 7.67 -19.88 38.66
N ALA A 260 7.95 -19.98 39.97
CA ALA A 260 6.93 -20.38 40.94
C ALA A 260 5.77 -19.36 40.96
N ALA A 261 4.54 -19.83 41.17
CA ALA A 261 3.33 -19.01 41.04
C ALA A 261 3.34 -17.75 41.93
N GLY A 262 3.97 -17.83 43.10
CA GLY A 262 4.09 -16.72 44.05
C GLY A 262 5.09 -15.62 43.67
N VAL A 263 5.94 -15.83 42.65
CA VAL A 263 6.94 -14.82 42.22
C VAL A 263 6.25 -13.73 41.41
N PRO A 264 6.28 -12.45 41.81
CA PRO A 264 5.70 -11.36 41.02
C PRO A 264 6.42 -11.18 39.68
N ALA A 265 5.70 -10.86 38.59
CA ALA A 265 6.30 -10.65 37.27
C ALA A 265 7.45 -9.62 37.27
N GLN A 266 7.35 -8.55 38.06
CA GLN A 266 8.33 -7.47 38.15
C GLN A 266 9.65 -7.90 38.80
N GLN A 267 9.67 -9.04 39.51
CA GLN A 267 10.86 -9.59 40.16
C GLN A 267 11.54 -10.68 39.31
N THR A 268 11.02 -10.94 38.10
CA THR A 268 11.60 -11.94 37.20
C THR A 268 12.80 -11.40 36.45
N GLY A 269 13.73 -12.30 36.09
CA GLY A 269 14.90 -11.93 35.29
C GLY A 269 14.52 -11.40 33.91
N VAL A 270 13.44 -11.89 33.32
CA VAL A 270 12.92 -11.36 32.03
C VAL A 270 12.40 -9.95 32.15
N TYR A 271 11.74 -9.58 33.25
CA TYR A 271 11.33 -8.19 33.46
C TYR A 271 12.54 -7.26 33.57
N THR A 272 13.55 -7.65 34.35
CA THR A 272 14.80 -6.88 34.49
C THR A 272 15.53 -6.73 33.15
N ALA A 273 15.63 -7.80 32.36
CA ALA A 273 16.27 -7.78 31.04
C ALA A 273 15.54 -6.84 30.08
N VAL A 274 14.20 -6.89 30.05
CA VAL A 274 13.38 -6.02 29.19
C VAL A 274 13.42 -4.56 29.66
N ALA A 275 13.45 -4.32 30.98
CA ALA A 275 13.63 -2.97 31.53
C ALA A 275 14.99 -2.38 31.15
N ALA A 276 16.07 -3.18 31.18
CA ALA A 276 17.38 -2.75 30.72
C ALA A 276 17.38 -2.43 29.22
N LEU A 277 16.73 -3.27 28.39
CA LEU A 277 16.57 -3.03 26.95
C LEU A 277 15.82 -1.72 26.66
N MET A 278 14.78 -1.40 27.46
CA MET A 278 14.02 -0.16 27.30
C MET A 278 14.90 1.08 27.45
N VAL A 279 15.81 1.07 28.42
CA VAL A 279 16.74 2.19 28.68
C VAL A 279 17.82 2.29 27.60
N THR A 280 18.29 1.17 27.05
CA THR A 280 19.39 1.19 26.07
C THR A 280 18.94 1.43 24.64
N ALA A 281 17.83 0.83 24.21
CA ALA A 281 17.41 0.82 22.81
C ALA A 281 16.18 1.68 22.51
N PHE A 282 15.40 2.09 23.52
CA PHE A 282 14.09 2.72 23.32
C PHE A 282 13.88 4.02 24.12
N LYS A 283 14.96 4.59 24.67
CA LYS A 283 14.91 5.84 25.46
C LYS A 283 14.46 7.07 24.66
N ASP A 284 14.73 7.10 23.35
CA ASP A 284 14.55 8.28 22.50
C ASP A 284 13.30 8.21 21.60
N LEU A 285 12.34 7.32 21.90
CA LEU A 285 11.12 7.12 21.09
C LEU A 285 10.14 8.32 21.07
N GLY A 286 10.42 9.38 21.83
CA GLY A 286 9.53 10.53 21.99
C GLY A 286 8.29 10.22 22.83
N GLN A 287 7.30 11.10 22.76
CA GLN A 287 6.03 11.00 23.48
C GLN A 287 4.94 10.28 22.65
N PRO A 288 4.02 9.52 23.28
CA PRO A 288 4.14 9.00 24.65
C PRO A 288 5.24 7.92 24.72
N PRO A 289 5.89 7.76 25.89
CA PRO A 289 7.02 6.85 26.05
C PRO A 289 6.58 5.39 25.97
N ALA A 290 7.52 4.54 25.57
CA ALA A 290 7.35 3.11 25.71
C ALA A 290 7.42 2.69 27.20
N ARG A 291 6.83 1.54 27.52
CA ARG A 291 6.79 0.97 28.87
C ARG A 291 7.04 -0.53 28.84
N VAL A 292 7.59 -1.06 29.92
CA VAL A 292 7.64 -2.51 30.12
C VAL A 292 6.23 -3.00 30.42
N VAL A 293 5.75 -3.94 29.60
CA VAL A 293 4.49 -4.66 29.79
C VAL A 293 4.81 -6.10 30.17
N SER A 294 4.01 -6.68 31.06
CA SER A 294 4.15 -8.07 31.46
C SER A 294 2.79 -8.74 31.62
N TRP A 295 2.74 -10.03 31.36
CA TRP A 295 1.55 -10.86 31.54
C TRP A 295 1.96 -12.27 31.96
N GLU A 296 1.01 -13.00 32.55
CA GLU A 296 1.28 -14.29 33.20
C GLU A 296 0.31 -15.36 32.68
N HIS A 297 0.81 -16.57 32.49
CA HIS A 297 0.01 -17.74 32.18
C HIS A 297 0.31 -18.87 33.17
N PRO A 298 -0.69 -19.50 33.79
CA PRO A 298 -0.46 -20.69 34.60
C PRO A 298 0.06 -21.82 33.71
N VAL A 299 1.00 -22.63 34.21
CA VAL A 299 1.48 -23.81 33.47
C VAL A 299 0.66 -25.03 33.90
N PRO A 300 -0.14 -25.63 33.00
CA PRO A 300 -0.89 -26.85 33.33
C PRO A 300 0.06 -28.03 33.55
N GLY A 301 -0.24 -28.87 34.55
CA GLY A 301 0.49 -30.14 34.76
C GLY A 301 1.78 -30.06 35.58
N GLY A 302 2.00 -28.98 36.34
CA GLY A 302 3.04 -28.96 37.39
C GLY A 302 2.69 -29.89 38.56
N GLU A 303 3.68 -30.28 39.37
CA GLU A 303 3.38 -31.01 40.61
C GLU A 303 2.38 -30.21 41.46
N PRO A 304 1.33 -30.83 42.03
CA PRO A 304 0.31 -30.12 42.80
C PRO A 304 0.86 -29.28 43.98
N ARG A 305 2.07 -29.61 44.43
CA ARG A 305 2.76 -28.95 45.55
C ARG A 305 3.61 -27.75 45.14
N GLU A 306 3.90 -27.58 43.85
CA GLU A 306 4.74 -26.50 43.32
C GLU A 306 4.08 -25.86 42.09
N PRO A 307 3.01 -25.06 42.27
CA PRO A 307 2.36 -24.39 41.15
C PRO A 307 3.35 -23.43 40.48
N GLN A 308 3.41 -23.50 39.14
CA GLN A 308 4.30 -22.68 38.32
C GLN A 308 3.50 -21.86 37.31
N LYS A 309 4.09 -20.73 36.92
CA LYS A 309 3.56 -19.84 35.89
C LYS A 309 4.64 -19.45 34.91
N GLN A 310 4.23 -19.17 33.68
CA GLN A 310 5.05 -18.54 32.66
C GLN A 310 4.80 -17.03 32.72
N VAL A 311 5.85 -16.27 32.99
CA VAL A 311 5.83 -14.80 32.94
C VAL A 311 6.41 -14.37 31.61
N TYR A 312 5.73 -13.43 30.96
CA TYR A 312 6.19 -12.78 29.73
C TYR A 312 6.46 -11.31 30.02
N ALA A 313 7.49 -10.76 29.39
CA ALA A 313 7.81 -9.33 29.44
C ALA A 313 8.18 -8.84 28.04
N ALA A 314 7.71 -7.64 27.69
CA ALA A 314 8.01 -6.97 26.43
C ALA A 314 7.97 -5.45 26.61
N ILE A 315 8.44 -4.72 25.61
CA ILE A 315 8.30 -3.26 25.55
C ILE A 315 7.04 -2.96 24.75
N GLY A 316 6.06 -2.35 25.39
CA GLY A 316 4.82 -1.91 24.78
C GLY A 316 4.79 -0.40 24.59
N ARG A 317 4.17 0.06 23.52
CA ARG A 317 3.86 1.49 23.31
C ARG A 317 2.41 1.63 22.91
N ARG A 318 1.70 2.51 23.62
CA ARG A 318 0.30 2.85 23.34
C ARG A 318 0.19 4.33 23.04
N ARG A 319 -0.40 4.69 21.89
CA ARG A 319 -0.59 6.08 21.47
C ARG A 319 -1.70 6.22 20.44
N GLN A 320 -2.14 7.44 20.23
CA GLN A 320 -3.00 7.80 19.10
C GLN A 320 -2.14 8.36 17.97
N VAL A 321 -2.29 7.80 16.77
CA VAL A 321 -1.56 8.22 15.58
C VAL A 321 -2.55 8.60 14.50
N ALA A 322 -2.27 9.71 13.83
CA ALA A 322 -3.15 10.31 12.87
C ALA A 322 -2.82 9.79 11.45
N GLY A 323 -3.84 9.44 10.65
CA GLY A 323 -3.67 8.85 9.31
C GLY A 323 -3.41 9.84 8.16
N GLN A 324 -3.49 11.15 8.44
CA GLN A 324 -3.57 12.19 7.42
C GLN A 324 -2.25 12.46 6.67
N LEU A 325 -1.13 11.90 7.12
CA LEU A 325 0.15 12.00 6.39
C LEU A 325 0.04 11.44 4.97
N SER A 326 -0.79 10.41 4.78
CA SER A 326 -1.09 9.83 3.45
C SER A 326 -1.66 10.84 2.45
N ARG A 327 -2.36 11.87 2.92
CA ARG A 327 -2.94 12.93 2.09
C ARG A 327 -1.88 13.81 1.44
N VAL A 328 -0.71 13.95 2.07
CA VAL A 328 0.44 14.64 1.47
C VAL A 328 0.99 13.83 0.29
N TYR A 329 1.06 12.51 0.41
CA TYR A 329 1.57 11.65 -0.68
C TYR A 329 0.55 11.47 -1.80
N LEU A 330 -0.75 11.50 -1.48
CA LEU A 330 -1.83 11.63 -2.45
C LEU A 330 -1.63 12.88 -3.31
N SER A 331 -1.41 14.04 -2.68
CA SER A 331 -1.27 15.30 -3.41
C SER A 331 0.00 15.34 -4.24
N ILE A 332 1.12 14.78 -3.76
CA ILE A 332 2.37 14.65 -4.52
C ILE A 332 2.16 13.80 -5.78
N MET A 333 1.56 12.60 -5.65
CA MET A 333 1.33 11.73 -6.80
C MET A 333 0.36 12.36 -7.81
N ARG A 334 -0.72 12.97 -7.32
CA ARG A 334 -1.70 13.69 -8.16
C ARG A 334 -1.02 14.82 -8.92
N GLU A 335 -0.16 15.59 -8.28
CA GLU A 335 0.55 16.71 -8.91
C GLU A 335 1.51 16.23 -9.99
N TYR A 336 2.27 15.15 -9.74
CA TYR A 336 3.11 14.51 -10.74
C TYR A 336 2.32 14.09 -11.99
N ALA A 337 1.21 13.40 -11.75
CA ALA A 337 0.35 12.90 -12.82
C ALA A 337 -0.34 14.05 -13.57
N ALA A 338 -0.84 15.06 -12.88
CA ALA A 338 -1.47 16.22 -13.49
C ALA A 338 -0.48 17.02 -14.37
N ARG A 339 0.77 17.20 -13.91
CA ARG A 339 1.85 17.81 -14.73
C ARG A 339 2.18 17.00 -15.98
N ALA A 340 2.03 15.68 -15.91
CA ALA A 340 2.14 14.79 -17.05
C ALA A 340 0.88 14.79 -17.95
N GLY A 341 -0.19 15.51 -17.61
CA GLY A 341 -1.43 15.56 -18.40
C GLY A 341 -2.43 14.43 -18.10
N VAL A 342 -2.29 13.75 -16.95
CA VAL A 342 -3.32 12.84 -16.44
C VAL A 342 -4.54 13.67 -16.00
N PRO A 343 -5.78 13.29 -16.37
CA PRO A 343 -6.99 14.09 -16.14
C PRO A 343 -7.49 14.00 -14.69
N PHE A 344 -6.68 14.43 -13.73
CA PHE A 344 -7.09 14.52 -12.32
C PHE A 344 -7.74 15.86 -12.02
N ALA A 345 -8.93 15.82 -11.45
CA ALA A 345 -9.57 16.98 -10.86
C ALA A 345 -8.66 17.64 -9.79
N PRO A 346 -8.81 18.95 -9.55
CA PRO A 346 -8.17 19.61 -8.40
C PRO A 346 -8.59 18.96 -7.08
N LEU A 347 -7.70 19.01 -6.08
CA LEU A 347 -8.05 18.62 -4.72
C LEU A 347 -9.06 19.64 -4.18
N GLY A 348 -10.33 19.26 -4.12
CA GLY A 348 -11.39 20.10 -3.55
C GLY A 348 -11.26 20.27 -2.03
N CYS A 349 -12.24 20.93 -1.41
CA CYS A 349 -12.30 21.15 0.04
C CYS A 349 -12.77 19.93 0.86
N HIS A 350 -12.80 18.74 0.25
CA HIS A 350 -13.23 17.51 0.93
C HIS A 350 -12.23 17.11 2.02
N THR A 351 -12.76 16.69 3.17
CA THR A 351 -11.97 16.30 4.34
C THR A 351 -11.00 15.15 4.04
N GLN A 352 -11.32 14.28 3.10
CA GLN A 352 -10.49 13.15 2.67
C GLN A 352 -9.16 13.58 2.03
N HIS A 353 -9.09 14.77 1.45
CA HIS A 353 -7.90 15.30 0.79
C HIS A 353 -7.20 16.40 1.60
N ALA A 354 -7.86 16.90 2.65
CA ALA A 354 -7.39 18.04 3.41
C ALA A 354 -6.18 17.69 4.27
N VAL A 355 -5.06 18.39 4.05
CA VAL A 355 -3.87 18.31 4.90
C VAL A 355 -4.07 19.20 6.13
N PRO A 356 -3.89 18.68 7.36
CA PRO A 356 -3.95 19.46 8.59
C PRO A 356 -3.00 20.67 8.56
N GLU A 357 -3.37 21.75 9.25
CA GLU A 357 -2.59 22.99 9.24
C GLU A 357 -1.14 22.80 9.71
N GLU A 358 -0.94 22.02 10.78
CA GLU A 358 0.38 21.69 11.31
C GLU A 358 1.26 20.88 10.34
N LEU A 359 0.66 20.21 9.35
CA LEU A 359 1.38 19.47 8.32
C LEU A 359 1.66 20.31 7.06
N ARG A 360 1.10 21.52 6.91
CA ARG A 360 1.26 22.30 5.66
C ARG A 360 2.73 22.61 5.36
N GLY A 361 3.49 23.10 6.33
CA GLY A 361 4.91 23.42 6.12
C GLY A 361 5.74 22.17 5.77
N ILE A 362 5.43 21.03 6.38
CA ILE A 362 6.05 19.74 6.05
C ILE A 362 5.64 19.28 4.65
N SER A 363 4.36 19.41 4.31
CA SER A 363 3.81 19.09 3.00
C SER A 363 4.52 19.89 1.90
N ASP A 364 4.71 21.20 2.08
CA ASP A 364 5.39 22.05 1.10
C ASP A 364 6.83 21.58 0.84
N LYS A 365 7.57 21.23 1.90
CA LYS A 365 8.94 20.68 1.80
C LYS A 365 8.96 19.31 1.13
N LEU A 366 8.01 18.44 1.46
CA LEU A 366 7.88 17.12 0.83
C LEU A 366 7.53 17.25 -0.66
N HIS A 367 6.68 18.21 -1.05
CA HIS A 367 6.41 18.48 -2.47
C HIS A 367 7.64 19.03 -3.17
N ALA A 368 8.34 20.00 -2.56
CA ALA A 368 9.54 20.59 -3.16
C ALA A 368 10.63 19.52 -3.39
N TYR A 369 10.86 18.65 -2.41
CA TYR A 369 11.77 17.52 -2.54
C TYR A 369 11.28 16.51 -3.60
N ALA A 370 10.06 16.00 -3.44
CA ALA A 370 9.54 14.96 -4.31
C ALA A 370 9.51 15.40 -5.76
N LEU A 371 9.05 16.62 -6.06
CA LEU A 371 8.92 17.17 -7.42
C LEU A 371 10.25 17.71 -8.00
N GLY A 372 11.37 17.52 -7.30
CA GLY A 372 12.71 17.89 -7.78
C GLY A 372 13.05 19.39 -7.71
N ALA A 373 12.25 20.20 -7.00
CA ALA A 373 12.58 21.60 -6.74
C ALA A 373 13.70 21.75 -5.68
N CYS A 374 13.81 20.77 -4.77
CA CYS A 374 14.89 20.66 -3.80
C CYS A 374 15.60 19.30 -3.94
N PRO A 375 16.94 19.25 -3.96
CA PRO A 375 17.69 18.00 -4.13
C PRO A 375 17.67 17.10 -2.89
N SER A 376 17.42 17.69 -1.71
CA SER A 376 17.41 17.02 -0.41
C SER A 376 16.14 17.36 0.35
N LEU A 377 15.66 16.40 1.15
CA LEU A 377 14.56 16.62 2.08
C LEU A 377 15.09 17.22 3.38
N GLU A 378 14.83 18.50 3.61
CA GLU A 378 15.32 19.24 4.79
C GLU A 378 14.18 19.54 5.79
N LEU A 379 13.85 18.54 6.59
CA LEU A 379 12.93 18.70 7.72
C LEU A 379 13.71 19.11 8.98
N THR A 380 13.23 20.14 9.67
CA THR A 380 13.76 20.59 10.96
C THR A 380 13.48 19.56 12.06
N GLU A 381 14.26 19.55 13.14
CA GLU A 381 14.04 18.64 14.27
C GLU A 381 12.60 18.68 14.86
N PRO A 382 11.96 19.85 15.04
CA PRO A 382 10.56 19.91 15.46
C PRO A 382 9.59 19.25 14.47
N GLU A 383 9.80 19.42 13.17
CA GLU A 383 8.96 18.81 12.13
C GLU A 383 9.14 17.28 12.09
N GLN A 384 10.38 16.80 12.18
CA GLN A 384 10.66 15.37 12.26
C GLN A 384 10.05 14.76 13.54
N THR A 385 10.12 15.46 14.66
CA THR A 385 9.51 15.03 15.92
C THR A 385 8.00 14.97 15.83
N LEU A 386 7.35 15.98 15.23
CA LEU A 386 5.92 15.97 14.97
C LEU A 386 5.50 14.77 14.12
N LEU A 387 6.25 14.48 13.04
CA LEU A 387 5.98 13.30 12.21
C LEU A 387 6.10 12.01 13.03
N ARG A 388 7.22 11.81 13.75
CA ARG A 388 7.48 10.59 14.53
C ARG A 388 6.43 10.35 15.62
N GLU A 389 6.02 11.40 16.32
CA GLU A 389 5.12 11.27 17.48
C GLU A 389 3.65 11.12 17.06
N ARG A 390 3.21 11.85 16.02
CA ARG A 390 1.79 12.04 15.71
C ARG A 390 1.32 11.39 14.40
N TYR A 391 2.19 11.16 13.43
CA TYR A 391 1.78 10.83 12.06
C TYR A 391 2.39 9.55 11.47
N ILE A 392 3.62 9.20 11.87
CA ILE A 392 4.28 7.98 11.42
C ILE A 392 3.83 6.82 12.31
N HIS A 393 3.16 5.84 11.71
CA HIS A 393 2.65 4.65 12.40
C HIS A 393 3.78 3.67 12.70
N THR A 394 3.64 2.90 13.78
CA THR A 394 4.58 1.81 14.09
C THR A 394 4.10 0.54 13.40
N SER A 395 4.41 0.39 12.10
CA SER A 395 4.02 -0.81 11.35
C SER A 395 4.79 -2.04 11.82
N ALA A 396 6.08 -1.91 12.14
CA ALA A 396 6.91 -3.04 12.55
C ALA A 396 6.78 -3.31 14.06
N HIS A 397 6.15 -4.42 14.44
CA HIS A 397 5.90 -4.79 15.82
C HIS A 397 5.78 -6.31 16.04
N TRP A 398 5.93 -6.72 17.30
CA TRP A 398 5.84 -8.11 17.76
C TRP A 398 4.48 -8.44 18.38
N ASN A 399 3.40 -7.81 17.92
CA ASN A 399 2.06 -8.30 18.26
C ASN A 399 1.82 -9.65 17.57
N ALA A 400 1.43 -10.66 18.35
CA ALA A 400 1.02 -11.95 17.80
C ALA A 400 -0.41 -11.87 17.24
N VAL A 401 -0.73 -12.72 16.26
CA VAL A 401 -2.10 -12.91 15.76
C VAL A 401 -3.05 -13.25 16.93
N LYS A 402 -4.28 -12.71 16.89
CA LYS A 402 -5.29 -12.73 17.97
C LYS A 402 -5.29 -14.05 18.76
N GLY A 403 -5.12 -13.94 20.08
CA GLY A 403 -5.16 -15.07 21.02
C GLY A 403 -3.84 -15.82 21.24
N MET A 404 -2.76 -15.49 20.51
CA MET A 404 -1.48 -16.22 20.56
C MET A 404 -0.30 -15.38 21.06
N ARG A 405 -0.54 -14.37 21.91
CA ARG A 405 0.51 -13.49 22.50
C ARG A 405 1.65 -14.23 23.23
N SER A 406 1.48 -15.52 23.49
CA SER A 406 2.33 -16.33 24.37
C SER A 406 3.16 -17.39 23.63
N SER A 407 3.17 -17.36 22.30
CA SER A 407 3.91 -18.32 21.47
C SER A 407 5.34 -17.85 21.14
N SER A 408 6.27 -18.80 21.03
CA SER A 408 7.69 -18.56 20.68
C SER A 408 7.97 -18.60 19.18
N LEU A 409 6.98 -18.99 18.36
CA LEU A 409 7.13 -19.14 16.92
C LEU A 409 7.08 -17.80 16.19
N ASP A 410 8.16 -17.48 15.48
CA ASP A 410 8.29 -16.25 14.66
C ASP A 410 7.18 -16.11 13.61
N VAL A 411 6.63 -17.25 13.18
CA VAL A 411 5.54 -17.40 12.21
C VAL A 411 4.26 -16.67 12.64
N LEU A 412 4.10 -16.39 13.93
CA LEU A 412 2.90 -15.76 14.49
C LEU A 412 3.02 -14.23 14.60
N PHE A 413 4.16 -13.65 14.23
CA PHE A 413 4.42 -12.20 14.22
C PHE A 413 4.53 -11.70 12.78
N ILE A 414 3.38 -11.45 12.14
CA ILE A 414 3.27 -11.03 10.73
C ILE A 414 3.99 -9.70 10.48
N ASP A 415 3.92 -8.78 11.43
CA ASP A 415 4.50 -7.45 11.33
C ASP A 415 5.89 -7.35 11.98
N ARG A 416 6.59 -8.47 12.16
CA ARG A 416 7.91 -8.45 12.80
C ARG A 416 8.91 -7.56 12.04
N PRO A 417 9.75 -6.78 12.75
CA PRO A 417 10.86 -6.07 12.13
C PRO A 417 11.85 -7.02 11.45
N GLY A 418 12.44 -6.59 10.33
CA GLY A 418 13.57 -7.28 9.70
C GLY A 418 14.85 -7.12 10.52
N VAL A 419 15.66 -8.18 10.60
CA VAL A 419 16.89 -8.20 11.41
C VAL A 419 17.91 -7.13 10.95
N ALA A 420 18.00 -6.90 9.64
CA ALA A 420 18.86 -5.89 9.02
C ALA A 420 18.07 -4.70 8.46
N GLY A 421 16.83 -4.50 8.93
CA GLY A 421 15.86 -3.58 8.34
C GLY A 421 15.07 -4.18 7.17
N ARG A 422 14.44 -3.32 6.38
CA ARG A 422 13.61 -3.71 5.24
C ARG A 422 14.46 -4.27 4.09
N VAL A 423 14.03 -5.38 3.52
CA VAL A 423 14.63 -5.94 2.31
C VAL A 423 14.23 -5.11 1.09
N VAL A 424 15.20 -4.75 0.25
CA VAL A 424 14.99 -3.98 -0.98
C VAL A 424 15.55 -4.74 -2.17
N HIS A 425 14.72 -4.96 -3.19
CA HIS A 425 15.12 -5.52 -4.47
C HIS A 425 15.24 -4.41 -5.51
N PRO A 426 16.27 -4.42 -6.36
CA PRO A 426 16.35 -3.49 -7.48
C PRO A 426 15.23 -3.75 -8.49
N ASN A 427 15.05 -2.82 -9.44
CA ASN A 427 14.13 -3.00 -10.55
C ASN A 427 14.57 -4.21 -11.40
N PRO A 428 13.75 -5.27 -11.54
CA PRO A 428 14.14 -6.50 -12.22
C PRO A 428 13.90 -6.40 -13.74
N VAL A 429 14.69 -5.56 -14.41
CA VAL A 429 14.61 -5.27 -15.86
C VAL A 429 15.36 -6.24 -16.74
#